data_AF-A0A368P782-F1
#
_entry.id   AF-A0A368P782-F1
#
_cell.length_a   1.000
_cell.length_b   1.000
_cell.length_c   1.000
_cell.angle_alpha   90.00
_cell.angle_beta   90.00
_cell.angle_gamma   90.00
#
_symmetry.space_group_name_H-M   'P 1'
#
loop_
_entity.id
_entity.type
_entity.pdbx_description
1 polymer ?
#
loop_
_entity_poly.entity_id
_entity_poly.type
_entity_poly.pdbx_seq_one_letter_code
_entity_poly.pdbx_strand_id
1 'polypeptide(L)'
;MSDNNASTLEAVINDKGKDFGIDTKEKLQHFLSQAGHEVGGFANGFGVEESTNYTTKSRLLKIFPKYYSETDTVNKKNPDIYVSNPSGHANYVYCCRMGNGDVVSGDGYKYRGRGIFQLTGRSNYTNFQTWYNNKYDPDKDFVSSPELLKDNDTIAILSALWFYKTSVIDKITINTNTTVKTVTKKVNGGKNGLTDRKEIFEKAKDSISCL
;
A
#
# COMPACT_ATOMS: atom_id res chain seq x y z
N MET A 1 -4.70 14.75 10.67
CA MET A 1 -3.70 15.12 9.64
C MET A 1 -3.19 16.52 9.96
N SER A 2 -1.89 16.79 9.74
CA SER A 2 -1.35 18.16 9.85
C SER A 2 -1.81 19.02 8.68
N ASP A 3 -1.81 20.35 8.83
CA ASP A 3 -2.24 21.28 7.77
C ASP A 3 -1.41 21.10 6.49
N ASN A 4 -0.09 20.91 6.61
CA ASN A 4 0.79 20.69 5.46
C ASN A 4 0.44 19.40 4.68
N ASN A 5 0.14 18.31 5.39
CA ASN A 5 -0.27 17.07 4.75
C ASN A 5 -1.63 17.26 4.07
N ALA A 6 -2.58 17.95 4.74
CA ALA A 6 -3.89 18.23 4.17
C ALA A 6 -3.77 19.01 2.85
N SER A 7 -2.99 20.09 2.84
CA SER A 7 -2.76 20.91 1.64
C SER A 7 -2.07 20.13 0.52
N THR A 8 -1.10 19.28 0.85
CA THR A 8 -0.41 18.44 -0.15
C THR A 8 -1.37 17.43 -0.79
N LEU A 9 -2.16 16.73 0.03
CA LEU A 9 -3.14 15.76 -0.45
C LEU A 9 -4.19 16.46 -1.31
N GLU A 10 -4.74 17.57 -0.83
CA GLU A 10 -5.73 18.36 -1.57
C GLU A 10 -5.19 18.83 -2.92
N ALA A 11 -3.98 19.40 -2.96
CA ALA A 11 -3.36 19.88 -4.19
C ALA A 11 -3.21 18.75 -5.23
N VAL A 12 -2.69 17.59 -4.83
CA VAL A 12 -2.51 16.45 -5.74
C VAL A 12 -3.85 15.88 -6.19
N ILE A 13 -4.84 15.75 -5.30
CA ILE A 13 -6.16 15.23 -5.65
C ILE A 13 -6.90 16.17 -6.60
N ASN A 14 -6.86 17.48 -6.37
CA ASN A 14 -7.50 18.47 -7.24
C ASN A 14 -6.88 18.51 -8.63
N ASP A 15 -5.56 18.38 -8.72
CA ASP A 15 -4.83 18.40 -9.99
C ASP A 15 -4.96 17.06 -10.74
N LYS A 16 -4.79 15.94 -10.05
CA LYS A 16 -4.61 14.62 -10.67
C LYS A 16 -5.76 13.65 -10.48
N GLY A 17 -6.61 13.80 -9.46
CA GLY A 17 -7.61 12.79 -9.06
C GLY A 17 -8.53 12.33 -10.19
N LYS A 18 -8.99 13.28 -11.03
CA LYS A 18 -9.87 12.99 -12.17
C LYS A 18 -9.24 12.07 -13.22
N ASP A 19 -7.94 12.17 -13.44
CA ASP A 19 -7.21 11.26 -14.35
C ASP A 19 -7.26 9.80 -13.88
N PHE A 20 -7.54 9.59 -12.58
CA PHE A 20 -7.71 8.27 -11.98
C PHE A 20 -9.17 7.84 -11.84
N GLY A 21 -10.09 8.66 -12.35
CA GLY A 21 -11.53 8.44 -12.23
C GLY A 21 -12.10 8.83 -10.87
N ILE A 22 -11.37 9.60 -10.05
CA ILE A 22 -11.92 10.28 -8.86
C ILE A 22 -12.56 11.59 -9.35
N ASP A 23 -13.79 11.48 -9.84
CA ASP A 23 -14.55 12.55 -10.51
C ASP A 23 -15.93 12.81 -9.87
N THR A 24 -16.22 12.14 -8.76
CA THR A 24 -17.39 12.40 -7.92
C THR A 24 -17.01 12.42 -6.45
N LYS A 25 -17.81 13.13 -5.65
CA LYS A 25 -17.65 13.19 -4.20
C LYS A 25 -17.66 11.80 -3.57
N GLU A 26 -18.51 10.90 -4.02
CA GLU A 26 -18.58 9.53 -3.50
C GLU A 26 -17.28 8.77 -3.74
N LYS A 27 -16.69 8.89 -4.93
CA LYS A 27 -15.42 8.22 -5.25
C LYS A 27 -14.28 8.78 -4.41
N LEU A 28 -14.24 10.10 -4.23
CA LEU A 28 -13.24 10.76 -3.39
C LEU A 28 -13.41 10.36 -1.91
N GLN A 29 -14.65 10.33 -1.38
CA GLN A 29 -14.94 9.88 -0.02
C GLN A 29 -14.46 8.44 0.22
N HIS A 30 -14.76 7.53 -0.71
CA HIS A 30 -14.29 6.16 -0.60
C HIS A 30 -12.76 6.08 -0.69
N PHE A 31 -12.12 6.83 -1.59
CA PHE A 31 -10.65 6.88 -1.67
C PHE A 31 -10.04 7.35 -0.34
N LEU A 32 -10.47 8.49 0.19
CA LEU A 32 -9.96 9.06 1.44
C LEU A 32 -10.23 8.16 2.65
N SER A 33 -11.39 7.51 2.70
CA SER A 33 -11.72 6.49 3.71
C SER A 33 -10.72 5.35 3.72
N GLN A 34 -10.43 4.77 2.55
CA GLN A 34 -9.53 3.63 2.46
C GLN A 34 -8.08 4.06 2.69
N ALA A 35 -7.62 5.11 2.00
CA ALA A 35 -6.26 5.62 2.11
C ALA A 35 -5.94 6.07 3.54
N GLY A 36 -6.84 6.83 4.17
CA GLY A 36 -6.70 7.29 5.53
C GLY A 36 -6.58 6.13 6.51
N HIS A 37 -7.35 5.06 6.35
CA HIS A 37 -7.22 3.89 7.21
C HIS A 37 -5.84 3.23 7.09
N GLU A 38 -5.32 3.04 5.87
CA GLU A 38 -4.04 2.35 5.67
C GLU A 38 -2.86 3.06 6.33
N VAL A 39 -2.90 4.40 6.41
CA VAL A 39 -1.78 5.21 6.93
C VAL A 39 -2.07 5.88 8.27
N GLY A 40 -3.14 5.49 8.97
CA GLY A 40 -3.48 6.03 10.29
C GLY A 40 -3.90 7.50 10.26
N GLY A 41 -4.83 7.84 9.35
CA GLY A 41 -5.43 9.17 9.23
C GLY A 41 -4.48 10.25 8.72
N PHE A 42 -3.44 9.86 7.98
CA PHE A 42 -2.39 10.75 7.43
C PHE A 42 -1.64 11.56 8.51
N ALA A 43 -1.68 11.09 9.77
CA ALA A 43 -1.03 11.77 10.88
C ALA A 43 0.50 11.84 10.72
N ASN A 44 1.09 10.81 10.10
CA ASN A 44 2.53 10.67 9.91
C ASN A 44 2.96 10.85 8.43
N GLY A 45 2.15 11.53 7.61
CA GLY A 45 2.41 11.70 6.18
C GLY A 45 1.88 10.57 5.30
N PHE A 46 2.42 10.47 4.09
CA PHE A 46 2.01 9.50 3.06
C PHE A 46 3.04 8.40 2.84
N GLY A 47 4.30 8.71 3.16
CA GLY A 47 5.46 7.84 2.98
C GLY A 47 5.55 6.73 4.02
N VAL A 48 4.75 5.68 3.84
CA VAL A 48 4.77 4.50 4.71
C VAL A 48 5.66 3.42 4.10
N GLU A 49 6.40 2.72 4.94
CA GLU A 49 7.15 1.52 4.59
C GLU A 49 6.85 0.45 5.65
N GLU A 50 6.59 -0.79 5.22
CA GLU A 50 6.42 -1.88 6.18
C GLU A 50 7.71 -2.15 6.97
N SER A 51 7.58 -2.34 8.27
CA SER A 51 8.65 -2.92 9.07
C SER A 51 8.63 -4.42 8.92
N THR A 52 9.72 -4.99 8.42
CA THR A 52 9.94 -6.44 8.34
C THR A 52 10.79 -6.95 9.51
N ASN A 53 11.03 -6.12 10.52
CA ASN A 53 11.84 -6.47 11.69
C ASN A 53 10.99 -7.13 12.78
N TYR A 54 11.30 -8.38 13.08
CA TYR A 54 10.64 -9.14 14.15
C TYR A 54 11.68 -9.58 15.18
N THR A 55 11.52 -9.12 16.42
CA THR A 55 12.54 -9.28 17.47
C THR A 55 12.38 -10.56 18.30
N THR A 56 11.36 -11.38 18.05
CA THR A 56 11.15 -12.63 18.79
C THR A 56 10.73 -13.78 17.88
N LYS A 57 11.28 -14.97 18.17
CA LYS A 57 10.89 -16.25 17.56
C LYS A 57 9.39 -16.49 17.68
N SER A 58 8.83 -16.31 18.87
CA SER A 58 7.41 -16.54 19.13
C SER A 58 6.49 -15.69 18.25
N ARG A 59 6.88 -14.44 17.96
CA ARG A 59 6.12 -13.56 17.06
C ARG A 59 6.20 -14.03 15.61
N LEU A 60 7.37 -14.47 15.13
CA LEU A 60 7.53 -15.03 13.78
C LEU A 60 6.70 -16.30 13.59
N LEU A 61 6.72 -17.22 14.56
CA LEU A 61 5.89 -18.44 14.54
C LEU A 61 4.39 -18.11 14.52
N LYS A 62 3.97 -17.10 15.29
CA LYS A 62 2.57 -16.69 15.40
C LYS A 62 2.04 -16.02 14.13
N ILE A 63 2.82 -15.13 13.53
CA ILE A 63 2.37 -14.30 12.39
C ILE A 63 2.60 -15.01 11.06
N PHE A 64 3.65 -15.82 10.96
CA PHE A 64 4.04 -16.52 9.73
C PHE A 64 4.08 -18.04 9.88
N PRO A 65 3.01 -18.69 10.40
CA PRO A 65 3.00 -20.13 10.63
C PRO A 65 3.07 -20.95 9.33
N LYS A 66 2.83 -20.32 8.17
CA LYS A 66 3.04 -20.92 6.85
C LYS A 66 4.52 -21.10 6.52
N TYR A 67 5.38 -20.21 7.02
CA TYR A 67 6.81 -20.14 6.67
C TYR A 67 7.70 -20.70 7.78
N TYR A 68 7.26 -20.61 9.05
CA TYR A 68 8.07 -20.99 10.19
C TYR A 68 7.45 -22.09 11.06
N SER A 69 8.32 -22.86 11.69
CA SER A 69 8.03 -23.88 12.72
C SER A 69 9.14 -23.90 13.77
N GLU A 70 8.91 -24.56 14.91
CA GLU A 70 9.93 -24.66 15.98
C GLU A 70 11.23 -25.34 15.51
N THR A 71 11.13 -26.24 14.53
CA THR A 71 12.23 -26.94 13.88
C THR A 71 12.14 -26.79 12.36
N ASP A 72 13.25 -27.00 11.65
CA ASP A 72 13.27 -27.06 10.19
C ASP A 72 12.44 -28.25 9.69
N THR A 73 11.64 -28.02 8.65
CA THR A 73 10.90 -29.05 7.92
C THR A 73 11.11 -28.86 6.42
N VAL A 74 10.55 -29.76 5.60
CA VAL A 74 10.59 -29.64 4.13
C VAL A 74 10.05 -28.30 3.64
N ASN A 75 9.02 -27.76 4.29
CA ASN A 75 8.29 -26.57 3.82
C ASN A 75 8.45 -25.33 4.71
N LYS A 76 9.10 -25.46 5.87
CA LYS A 76 9.18 -24.39 6.88
C LYS A 76 10.54 -24.35 7.53
N LYS A 77 10.95 -23.16 7.96
CA LYS A 77 12.21 -22.93 8.66
C LYS A 77 12.01 -22.68 10.16
N ASN A 78 13.01 -23.04 10.95
CA ASN A 78 13.16 -22.46 12.27
C ASN A 78 13.51 -20.95 12.08
N PRO A 79 12.79 -20.05 12.76
CA PRO A 79 12.94 -18.60 12.57
C PRO A 79 14.16 -17.99 13.29
N ASP A 80 14.98 -18.75 14.01
CA ASP A 80 16.03 -18.21 14.90
C ASP A 80 17.01 -17.30 14.14
N ILE A 81 17.38 -17.65 12.90
CA ILE A 81 18.24 -16.82 12.04
C ILE A 81 17.54 -15.60 11.40
N TYR A 82 16.22 -15.52 11.52
CA TYR A 82 15.38 -14.45 11.00
C TYR A 82 14.95 -13.45 12.08
N VAL A 83 15.19 -13.76 13.36
CA VAL A 83 14.96 -12.84 14.48
C VAL A 83 15.91 -11.65 14.37
N SER A 84 15.36 -10.44 14.48
CA SER A 84 16.08 -9.17 14.32
C SER A 84 16.84 -9.04 12.99
N ASN A 85 16.40 -9.78 11.96
CA ASN A 85 17.00 -9.82 10.63
C ASN A 85 15.94 -9.45 9.57
N PRO A 86 15.63 -8.15 9.40
CA PRO A 86 14.53 -7.71 8.56
C PRO A 86 14.69 -8.07 7.08
N SER A 87 15.93 -8.05 6.56
CA SER A 87 16.20 -8.40 5.17
C SER A 87 16.09 -9.89 4.93
N GLY A 88 16.72 -10.72 5.79
CA GLY A 88 16.60 -12.16 5.72
C GLY A 88 15.15 -12.62 5.81
N HIS A 89 14.39 -12.05 6.75
CA HIS A 89 12.97 -12.37 6.92
C HIS A 89 12.15 -12.02 5.66
N ALA A 90 12.27 -10.79 5.17
CA ALA A 90 11.51 -10.33 4.00
C ALA A 90 11.89 -11.11 2.74
N ASN A 91 13.19 -11.36 2.53
CA ASN A 91 13.67 -12.16 1.39
C ASN A 91 13.10 -13.57 1.41
N TYR A 92 12.95 -14.19 2.58
CA TYR A 92 12.36 -15.53 2.70
C TYR A 92 10.84 -15.52 2.51
N VAL A 93 10.12 -14.61 3.17
CA VAL A 93 8.63 -14.58 3.12
C VAL A 93 8.11 -14.12 1.75
N TYR A 94 8.85 -13.25 1.07
CA TYR A 94 8.45 -12.66 -0.21
C TYR A 94 9.19 -13.24 -1.42
N CYS A 95 9.95 -14.33 -1.29
CA CYS A 95 10.63 -14.95 -2.44
C CYS A 95 9.65 -15.52 -3.48
N CYS A 96 10.08 -15.54 -4.74
CA CYS A 96 9.45 -16.26 -5.85
C CYS A 96 7.98 -15.92 -6.10
N ARG A 97 7.56 -14.71 -5.73
CA ARG A 97 6.18 -14.22 -5.88
C ARG A 97 6.17 -12.75 -6.27
N MET A 98 5.10 -12.32 -6.95
CA MET A 98 4.95 -10.92 -7.37
C MET A 98 6.16 -10.41 -8.19
N GLY A 99 6.75 -11.30 -8.98
CA GLY A 99 7.95 -11.03 -9.77
C GLY A 99 9.27 -11.01 -9.01
N ASN A 100 9.26 -11.19 -7.69
CA ASN A 100 10.50 -11.30 -6.92
C ASN A 100 11.25 -12.56 -7.32
N GLY A 101 12.57 -12.45 -7.41
CA GLY A 101 13.48 -13.58 -7.53
C GLY A 101 13.48 -14.50 -6.30
N ASP A 102 14.43 -15.42 -6.28
CA ASP A 102 14.66 -16.30 -5.14
C ASP A 102 15.11 -15.53 -3.89
N VAL A 103 15.30 -16.24 -2.78
CA VAL A 103 15.72 -15.64 -1.50
C VAL A 103 17.05 -14.88 -1.63
N VAL A 104 17.96 -15.34 -2.49
CA VAL A 104 19.31 -14.77 -2.65
C VAL A 104 19.28 -13.47 -3.44
N SER A 105 18.28 -13.27 -4.31
CA SER A 105 18.11 -12.04 -5.09
C SER A 105 18.01 -10.76 -4.24
N GLY A 106 17.56 -10.86 -2.99
CA GLY A 106 17.30 -9.70 -2.14
C GLY A 106 15.99 -8.97 -2.44
N ASP A 107 15.19 -9.47 -3.39
CA ASP A 107 13.99 -8.80 -3.89
C ASP A 107 12.90 -8.66 -2.82
N GLY A 108 12.77 -9.65 -1.94
CA GLY A 108 11.74 -9.61 -0.90
C GLY A 108 11.89 -8.41 0.02
N TYR A 109 13.11 -8.08 0.43
CA TYR A 109 13.40 -6.89 1.21
C TYR A 109 13.37 -5.63 0.33
N LYS A 110 13.99 -5.66 -0.86
CA LYS A 110 14.07 -4.50 -1.74
C LYS A 110 12.69 -3.97 -2.12
N TYR A 111 11.77 -4.87 -2.50
CA TYR A 111 10.42 -4.54 -2.94
C TYR A 111 9.35 -4.81 -1.86
N ARG A 112 9.72 -4.64 -0.59
CA ARG A 112 8.74 -4.62 0.51
C ARG A 112 7.72 -3.49 0.36
N GLY A 113 6.60 -3.62 1.05
CA GLY A 113 5.45 -2.71 1.01
C GLY A 113 5.82 -1.25 1.29
N ARG A 114 5.46 -0.37 0.35
CA ARG A 114 5.60 1.09 0.48
C ARG A 114 4.38 1.86 0.00
N GLY A 115 4.26 3.09 0.47
CA GLY A 115 3.19 4.01 0.14
C GLY A 115 1.87 3.65 0.81
N ILE A 116 0.85 4.43 0.50
CA ILE A 116 -0.45 4.42 1.17
C ILE A 116 -1.13 3.04 1.08
N PHE A 117 -1.16 2.42 -0.10
CA PHE A 117 -1.77 1.09 -0.30
C PHE A 117 -0.74 -0.05 -0.38
N GLN A 118 0.44 0.11 0.22
CA GLN A 118 1.45 -0.96 0.38
C GLN A 118 1.84 -1.67 -0.94
N LEU A 119 2.36 -0.92 -1.90
CA LEU A 119 2.90 -1.50 -3.14
C LEU A 119 4.05 -2.46 -2.83
N THR A 120 3.88 -3.74 -3.18
CA THR A 120 4.79 -4.82 -2.77
C THR A 120 5.14 -5.73 -3.94
N GLY A 121 6.40 -6.12 -4.08
CA GLY A 121 6.92 -7.06 -5.07
C GLY A 121 7.35 -6.40 -6.38
N ARG A 122 8.44 -6.91 -6.98
CA ARG A 122 9.11 -6.35 -8.16
C ARG A 122 8.13 -6.06 -9.31
N SER A 123 7.23 -6.99 -9.64
CA SER A 123 6.25 -6.79 -10.72
C SER A 123 5.36 -5.56 -10.48
N ASN A 124 4.94 -5.33 -9.24
CA ASN A 124 4.07 -4.19 -8.92
C ASN A 124 4.84 -2.86 -9.01
N TYR A 125 6.10 -2.84 -8.58
CA TYR A 125 6.98 -1.67 -8.77
C TYR A 125 7.23 -1.40 -10.27
N THR A 126 7.51 -2.43 -11.07
CA THR A 126 7.68 -2.30 -12.52
C THR A 126 6.41 -1.81 -13.22
N ASN A 127 5.24 -2.31 -12.83
CA ASN A 127 3.96 -1.88 -13.39
C ASN A 127 3.66 -0.42 -13.05
N PHE A 128 3.89 -0.02 -11.80
CA PHE A 128 3.74 1.37 -11.39
C PHE A 128 4.71 2.29 -12.14
N GLN A 129 5.99 1.90 -12.26
CA GLN A 129 6.98 2.63 -13.05
C GLN A 129 6.55 2.79 -14.51
N THR A 130 6.15 1.71 -15.16
CA THR A 130 5.72 1.74 -16.56
C THR A 130 4.57 2.73 -16.75
N TRP A 131 3.57 2.67 -15.88
CA TRP A 131 2.45 3.62 -15.93
C TRP A 131 2.90 5.06 -15.64
N TYR A 132 3.74 5.28 -14.63
CA TYR A 132 4.20 6.60 -14.23
C TYR A 132 5.04 7.25 -15.33
N ASN A 133 5.94 6.49 -15.94
CA ASN A 133 6.85 6.97 -16.99
C ASN A 133 6.08 7.35 -18.26
N ASN A 134 5.04 6.58 -18.60
CA ASN A 134 4.18 6.91 -19.74
C ASN A 134 3.34 8.19 -19.53
N LYS A 135 3.12 8.61 -18.27
CA LYS A 135 2.19 9.69 -17.93
C LYS A 135 2.87 10.96 -17.43
N TYR A 136 4.00 10.85 -16.72
CA TYR A 136 4.61 11.95 -15.97
C TYR A 136 6.08 12.19 -16.30
N ASP A 137 6.94 11.20 -16.06
CA ASP A 137 8.40 11.38 -16.19
C ASP A 137 9.03 10.08 -16.70
N PRO A 138 9.46 10.02 -17.98
CA PRO A 138 9.95 8.80 -18.62
C PRO A 138 11.23 8.25 -17.97
N ASP A 139 11.97 9.08 -17.23
CA ASP A 139 13.28 8.74 -16.66
C ASP A 139 13.19 8.31 -15.19
N LYS A 140 11.99 8.25 -14.60
CA LYS A 140 11.84 7.81 -13.21
C LYS A 140 12.04 6.30 -13.09
N ASP A 141 12.86 5.88 -12.10
CA ASP A 141 13.16 4.47 -11.86
C ASP A 141 12.82 4.04 -10.43
N PHE A 142 11.63 3.46 -10.27
CA PHE A 142 11.15 2.89 -9.01
C PHE A 142 11.65 1.47 -8.76
N VAL A 143 12.16 0.78 -9.78
CA VAL A 143 12.71 -0.58 -9.65
C VAL A 143 14.11 -0.52 -9.06
N SER A 144 14.91 0.48 -9.45
CA SER A 144 16.22 0.76 -8.88
C SER A 144 16.14 1.54 -7.57
N SER A 145 15.23 2.51 -7.49
CA SER A 145 15.01 3.38 -6.31
C SER A 145 13.58 3.23 -5.73
N PRO A 146 13.24 2.08 -5.13
CA PRO A 146 11.91 1.84 -4.59
C PRO A 146 11.55 2.75 -3.40
N GLU A 147 12.54 3.31 -2.71
CA GLU A 147 12.36 4.27 -1.61
C GLU A 147 11.65 5.56 -2.03
N LEU A 148 11.61 5.90 -3.32
CA LEU A 148 10.88 7.06 -3.83
C LEU A 148 9.38 7.02 -3.47
N LEU A 149 8.80 5.83 -3.30
CA LEU A 149 7.41 5.66 -2.84
C LEU A 149 7.17 6.07 -1.39
N LYS A 150 8.23 6.16 -0.58
CA LYS A 150 8.16 6.66 0.80
C LYS A 150 8.73 8.07 0.95
N ASP A 151 9.72 8.45 0.15
CA ASP A 151 10.47 9.70 0.34
C ASP A 151 9.89 10.89 -0.42
N ASN A 152 8.91 10.67 -1.31
CA ASN A 152 8.25 11.72 -2.05
C ASN A 152 6.73 11.61 -1.92
N ASP A 153 6.12 12.61 -1.27
CA ASP A 153 4.69 12.63 -0.96
C ASP A 153 3.80 12.58 -2.21
N THR A 154 4.15 13.34 -3.26
CA THR A 154 3.40 13.31 -4.52
C THR A 154 3.45 11.94 -5.17
N ILE A 155 4.61 11.29 -5.19
CA ILE A 155 4.77 9.92 -5.69
C ILE A 155 3.98 8.92 -4.83
N ALA A 156 4.00 9.06 -3.50
CA ALA A 156 3.22 8.22 -2.59
C ALA A 156 1.72 8.34 -2.88
N ILE A 157 1.20 9.56 -3.07
CA ILE A 157 -0.21 9.81 -3.41
C ILE A 157 -0.55 9.29 -4.80
N LEU A 158 0.31 9.51 -5.81
CA LEU A 158 0.10 9.01 -7.16
C LEU A 158 0.09 7.47 -7.22
N SER A 159 0.95 6.81 -6.44
CA SER A 159 0.93 5.35 -6.30
C SER A 159 -0.37 4.84 -5.69
N ALA A 160 -0.91 5.60 -4.73
CA ALA A 160 -2.19 5.27 -4.11
C ALA A 160 -3.36 5.42 -5.09
N LEU A 161 -3.38 6.53 -5.83
CA LEU A 161 -4.37 6.79 -6.87
C LEU A 161 -4.31 5.74 -7.98
N TRP A 162 -3.11 5.37 -8.42
CA TRP A 162 -2.90 4.32 -9.41
C TRP A 162 -3.46 2.98 -8.92
N PHE A 163 -3.07 2.54 -7.72
CA PHE A 163 -3.59 1.31 -7.13
C PHE A 163 -5.12 1.35 -7.02
N TYR A 164 -5.68 2.44 -6.51
CA TYR A 164 -7.11 2.56 -6.31
C TYR A 164 -7.88 2.53 -7.63
N LYS A 165 -7.34 3.16 -8.68
CA LYS A 165 -7.88 3.05 -10.03
C LYS A 165 -7.92 1.59 -10.50
N THR A 166 -6.76 0.92 -10.50
CA THR A 166 -6.62 -0.42 -11.09
C THR A 166 -7.34 -1.51 -10.29
N SER A 167 -7.41 -1.35 -8.97
CA SER A 167 -7.93 -2.37 -8.05
C SER A 167 -9.40 -2.15 -7.69
N VAL A 168 -9.88 -0.90 -7.75
CA VAL A 168 -11.23 -0.53 -7.33
C VAL A 168 -12.04 0.07 -8.48
N ILE A 169 -11.68 1.26 -8.97
CA ILE A 169 -12.49 2.01 -9.94
C ILE A 169 -12.72 1.22 -11.23
N ASP A 170 -11.67 0.60 -11.76
CA ASP A 170 -11.78 -0.18 -13.01
C ASP A 170 -12.48 -1.53 -12.81
N LYS A 171 -12.84 -1.89 -11.57
CA LYS A 171 -13.41 -3.20 -11.20
C LYS A 171 -14.85 -3.12 -10.69
N ILE A 172 -15.30 -1.97 -10.21
CA ILE A 172 -16.65 -1.76 -9.70
C ILE A 172 -17.15 -0.35 -10.01
N THR A 173 -18.45 -0.20 -10.21
CA THR A 173 -19.10 1.11 -10.21
C THR A 173 -19.22 1.60 -8.76
N ILE A 174 -18.77 2.83 -8.51
CA ILE A 174 -18.99 3.53 -7.25
C ILE A 174 -20.06 4.60 -7.46
N ASN A 175 -21.09 4.56 -6.63
CA ASN A 175 -22.22 5.50 -6.59
C ASN A 175 -22.73 5.65 -5.15
N THR A 176 -23.82 6.39 -4.95
CA THR A 176 -24.42 6.68 -3.64
C THR A 176 -24.85 5.44 -2.85
N ASN A 177 -25.14 4.32 -3.50
CA ASN A 177 -25.50 3.06 -2.85
C ASN A 177 -24.28 2.17 -2.52
N THR A 178 -23.08 2.60 -2.92
CA THR A 178 -21.86 1.82 -2.72
C THR A 178 -21.41 1.88 -1.27
N THR A 179 -21.40 0.72 -0.61
CA THR A 179 -21.00 0.64 0.80
C THR A 179 -19.48 0.63 0.98
N VAL A 180 -19.00 1.18 2.09
CA VAL A 180 -17.57 1.12 2.49
C VAL A 180 -17.07 -0.34 2.52
N LYS A 181 -17.93 -1.29 2.89
CA LYS A 181 -17.61 -2.73 2.89
C LYS A 181 -17.32 -3.27 1.49
N THR A 182 -18.02 -2.79 0.46
CA THR A 182 -17.78 -3.18 -0.93
C THR A 182 -16.38 -2.75 -1.36
N VAL A 183 -16.02 -1.50 -1.10
CA VAL A 183 -14.70 -0.95 -1.44
C VAL A 183 -13.59 -1.59 -0.61
N THR A 184 -13.80 -1.78 0.70
CA THR A 184 -12.81 -2.42 1.61
C THR A 184 -12.40 -3.81 1.13
N LYS A 185 -13.34 -4.60 0.59
CA LYS A 185 -13.03 -5.91 0.02
C LYS A 185 -12.11 -5.84 -1.20
N LYS A 186 -12.17 -4.76 -1.98
CA LYS A 186 -11.31 -4.55 -3.15
C LYS A 186 -9.91 -4.10 -2.75
N VAL A 187 -9.81 -3.24 -1.74
CA VAL A 187 -8.53 -2.73 -1.24
C VAL A 187 -7.75 -3.80 -0.47
N ASN A 188 -8.41 -4.51 0.44
CA ASN A 188 -7.74 -5.38 1.43
C ASN A 188 -8.07 -6.87 1.28
N GLY A 189 -8.85 -7.26 0.26
CA GLY A 189 -9.28 -8.65 0.06
C GLY A 189 -10.24 -9.20 1.13
N GLY A 190 -10.65 -8.37 2.09
CA GLY A 190 -11.39 -8.78 3.30
C GLY A 190 -12.20 -7.65 3.94
N LYS A 191 -12.32 -7.68 5.26
CA LYS A 191 -13.06 -6.67 6.04
C LYS A 191 -12.22 -6.08 7.19
N ASN A 192 -10.90 -6.27 7.20
CA ASN A 192 -10.07 -5.77 8.29
C ASN A 192 -10.13 -4.24 8.29
N GLY A 193 -10.31 -3.67 9.48
CA GLY A 193 -10.44 -2.22 9.66
C GLY A 193 -11.78 -1.62 9.23
N LEU A 194 -12.80 -2.42 8.91
CA LEU A 194 -14.06 -1.91 8.35
C LEU A 194 -14.76 -0.86 9.24
N THR A 195 -14.70 -0.99 10.57
CA THR A 195 -15.28 0.00 11.49
C THR A 195 -14.60 1.35 11.33
N ASP A 196 -13.27 1.39 11.44
CA ASP A 196 -12.49 2.62 11.29
C ASP A 196 -12.66 3.25 9.90
N ARG A 197 -12.63 2.45 8.83
CA ARG A 197 -12.90 2.92 7.46
C ARG A 197 -14.26 3.61 7.33
N LYS A 198 -15.30 3.11 8.01
CA LYS A 198 -16.62 3.75 8.03
C LYS A 198 -16.59 5.08 8.76
N GLU A 199 -15.91 5.15 9.90
CA GLU A 199 -15.77 6.40 10.66
C GLU A 199 -15.03 7.47 9.83
N ILE A 200 -13.95 7.10 9.15
CA ILE A 200 -13.24 8.02 8.24
C ILE A 200 -14.13 8.42 7.06
N PHE A 201 -14.90 7.48 6.49
CA PHE A 201 -15.83 7.77 5.40
C PHE A 201 -16.87 8.82 5.78
N GLU A 202 -17.47 8.70 6.97
CA GLU A 202 -18.43 9.69 7.46
C GLU A 202 -17.76 11.06 7.68
N LYS A 203 -16.57 11.11 8.31
CA LYS A 203 -15.82 12.36 8.48
C LYS A 203 -15.42 13.03 7.17
N ALA A 204 -15.14 12.23 6.13
CA ALA A 204 -14.76 12.74 4.83
C ALA A 204 -15.91 13.51 4.15
N LYS A 205 -17.18 13.21 4.45
CA LYS A 205 -18.33 13.95 3.91
C LYS A 205 -18.29 15.43 4.25
N ASP A 206 -17.84 15.75 5.45
CA ASP A 206 -17.83 17.13 5.98
C ASP A 206 -16.58 17.91 5.56
N SER A 207 -15.56 17.22 5.02
CA SER A 207 -14.24 17.78 4.73
C SER A 207 -13.93 17.92 3.24
N ILE A 208 -14.81 17.44 2.35
CA ILE A 208 -14.60 17.46 0.90
C ILE A 208 -15.32 18.64 0.27
N SER A 209 -14.57 19.70 -0.02
CA SER A 209 -14.96 20.81 -0.92
C SER A 209 -14.46 20.61 -2.37
N CYS A 210 -13.63 19.61 -2.59
CA CYS A 210 -12.92 19.32 -3.83
C CYS A 210 -13.66 18.34 -4.77
N LEU A 211 -13.21 18.31 -6.04
CA LEU A 211 -13.95 17.85 -7.24
C LEU A 211 -13.48 16.50 -7.79
#